data_AF-R7HEL3-F1
#
_entry.id   AF-R7HEL3-F1
#
_cell.length_a   1.000
_cell.length_b   1.000
_cell.length_c   1.000
_cell.angle_alpha   90.00
_cell.angle_beta   90.00
_cell.angle_gamma   90.00
#
_symmetry.space_group_name_H-M   'P 1'
#
loop_
_entity.id
_entity.type
_entity.pdbx_description
1 polymer ?
#
loop_
_entity_poly.entity_id
_entity_poly.type
_entity_poly.pdbx_seq_one_letter_code
_entity_poly.pdbx_strand_id
1 'polypeptide(L)' 'MAKAQTLEQSFEKLEQIIGNLENGDVSLEDSFKLYNEGMKLIQNCNQQLDKVEKKIVVLNQKEGDEDEF' A
#
# COMPACT_ATOMS: atom_id res chain seq x y z
N MET A 1 14.19 7.91 13.73
CA MET A 1 12.93 8.34 13.07
C MET A 1 12.45 7.17 12.22
N ALA A 2 11.28 6.61 12.49
CA ALA A 2 10.77 5.49 11.70
C ALA A 2 10.41 6.02 10.30
N LYS A 3 11.13 5.56 9.28
CA LYS A 3 10.89 5.95 7.88
C LYS A 3 9.52 5.40 7.50
N ALA A 4 8.60 6.25 7.05
CA ALA A 4 7.35 5.77 6.49
C ALA A 4 7.67 4.79 5.36
N GLN A 5 7.10 3.59 5.45
CA GLN A 5 7.36 2.51 4.49
C GLN A 5 6.90 2.98 3.10
N THR A 6 7.78 2.95 2.10
CA THR A 6 7.40 3.38 0.74
C THR A 6 6.48 2.34 0.08
N LEU A 7 5.85 2.73 -1.02
CA LEU A 7 5.02 1.81 -1.81
C LEU A 7 5.87 0.65 -2.37
N GLU A 8 7.11 0.91 -2.83
CA GLU A 8 7.99 -0.18 -3.30
C GLU A 8 8.34 -1.14 -2.18
N GLN A 9 8.68 -0.63 -0.98
CA GLN A 9 8.95 -1.45 0.19
C GLN A 9 7.73 -2.25 0.67
N SER A 10 6.53 -1.77 0.36
CA SER A 10 5.30 -2.48 0.64
C SER A 10 5.13 -3.63 -0.35
N PHE A 11 5.34 -3.39 -1.64
CA PHE A 11 5.30 -4.47 -2.65
C PHE A 11 6.35 -5.55 -2.42
N GLU A 12 7.59 -5.17 -2.11
CA GLU A 12 8.67 -6.12 -1.82
C GLU A 12 8.32 -7.04 -0.63
N LYS A 13 7.69 -6.46 0.40
CA LYS A 13 7.22 -7.22 1.56
C LYS A 13 6.01 -8.11 1.23
N LEU A 14 5.12 -7.68 0.33
CA LEU A 14 4.01 -8.50 -0.14
C LEU A 14 4.50 -9.72 -0.92
N GLU A 15 5.51 -9.54 -1.78
CA GLU A 15 6.15 -10.65 -2.52
C GLU A 15 6.79 -11.67 -1.57
N GLN A 16 7.46 -11.20 -0.52
CA GLN A 16 8.01 -12.09 0.52
C GLN A 16 6.91 -12.89 1.22
N ILE A 17 5.79 -12.25 1.56
CA ILE A 17 4.65 -12.93 2.20
C ILE A 17 4.07 -14.00 1.27
N ILE A 18 3.89 -13.68 -0.02
CA ILE A 18 3.40 -14.63 -1.02
C ILE A 18 4.37 -15.81 -1.16
N GLY A 19 5.67 -15.55 -1.32
CA GLY A 19 6.67 -16.62 -1.43
C GLY A 19 6.75 -17.51 -0.19
N ASN A 20 6.51 -16.96 1.00
CA ASN A 20 6.43 -17.76 2.23
C ASN A 20 5.18 -18.63 2.25
N LEU A 21 4.02 -18.11 1.82
CA LEU A 21 2.77 -18.87 1.73
C LEU A 21 2.86 -20.00 0.67
N GLU A 22 3.60 -19.79 -0.41
CA GLU A 22 3.79 -20.77 -1.48
C GLU A 22 4.79 -21.88 -1.12
N ASN A 23 5.71 -21.63 -0.18
CA ASN A 23 6.77 -22.59 0.18
C ASN A 23 6.29 -23.87 0.88
N GLY A 24 5.00 -23.99 1.24
CA GLY A 24 4.39 -25.23 1.72
C GLY A 24 4.83 -25.71 3.12
N ASP A 25 5.99 -25.26 3.62
CA ASP A 25 6.54 -25.56 4.95
C ASP A 25 5.99 -24.64 6.07
N VAL A 26 5.10 -23.70 5.72
CA VAL A 26 4.50 -22.79 6.69
C VAL A 26 3.33 -23.45 7.41
N SER A 27 3.34 -23.38 8.74
CA SER A 27 2.24 -23.90 9.56
C SER A 27 0.91 -23.19 9.24
N LEU A 28 -0.22 -23.83 9.52
CA LEU A 28 -1.53 -23.20 9.31
C LEU A 28 -1.67 -21.89 10.09
N GLU A 29 -1.18 -21.85 11.34
CA GLU A 29 -1.23 -20.66 12.19
C GLU A 29 -0.39 -19.51 11.61
N ASP A 30 0.81 -19.82 11.12
CA ASP A 30 1.70 -18.82 10.52
C ASP A 30 1.18 -18.37 9.16
N SER A 31 0.53 -19.26 8.40
CA SER A 31 -0.18 -18.90 7.16
C SER A 31 -1.27 -17.87 7.43
N PHE A 32 -2.04 -18.03 8.52
CA PHE A 32 -3.04 -17.04 8.94
C PHE A 32 -2.42 -15.71 9.35
N LYS A 33 -1.27 -15.72 10.02
CA LYS A 33 -0.55 -14.49 10.40
C LYS A 33 -0.04 -13.75 9.16
N LEU A 34 0.61 -14.46 8.24
CA LEU A 34 1.12 -13.94 6.97
C LEU A 34 -0.01 -13.37 6.11
N TYR A 35 -1.14 -14.07 6.00
CA TYR A 35 -2.31 -13.57 5.29
C TYR A 35 -2.85 -12.26 5.88
N ASN A 36 -3.01 -12.20 7.21
CA ASN A 36 -3.45 -10.98 7.90
C ASN A 36 -2.47 -9.82 7.71
N GLU A 37 -1.17 -10.10 7.73
CA GLU A 37 -0.14 -9.10 7.46
C GLU A 37 -0.23 -8.58 6.02
N GLY A 38 -0.33 -9.47 5.03
CA GLY A 38 -0.51 -9.11 3.63
C GLY A 38 -1.76 -8.26 3.40
N MET A 39 -2.86 -8.57 4.09
CA MET A 39 -4.08 -7.78 3.99
C MET A 39 -3.97 -6.37 4.55
N LYS A 40 -3.35 -6.21 5.73
CA LYS A 40 -3.07 -4.88 6.28
C LYS A 40 -2.15 -4.07 5.37
N LEU A 41 -1.20 -4.74 4.74
CA LEU A 41 -0.23 -4.12 3.86
C LEU A 41 -0.90 -3.61 2.57
N ILE A 42 -1.78 -4.41 1.96
CA ILE A 42 -2.60 -4.00 0.81
C ILE A 42 -3.54 -2.83 1.18
N GLN A 43 -4.16 -2.86 2.36
CA GLN A 43 -5.00 -1.75 2.82
C GLN A 43 -4.20 -0.45 2.95
N ASN A 44 -2.98 -0.52 3.47
CA ASN A 44 -2.09 0.64 3.59
C ASN A 44 -1.72 1.19 2.20
N CYS A 45 -1.33 0.34 1.25
CA CYS A 45 -1.05 0.76 -0.13
C CYS A 45 -2.23 1.50 -0.76
N ASN A 46 -3.44 0.96 -0.63
CA ASN A 46 -4.65 1.60 -1.15
C ASN A 46 -4.88 2.99 -0.52
N GLN A 47 -4.68 3.13 0.80
CA GLN A 47 -4.80 4.42 1.47
C GLN A 47 -3.74 5.43 1.02
N GLN A 48 -2.53 4.98 0.71
CA GLN A 48 -1.49 5.86 0.19
C GLN A 48 -1.83 6.34 -1.22
N LEU A 49 -2.31 5.44 -2.09
CA LEU A 49 -2.74 5.77 -3.45
C LEU A 49 -3.93 6.74 -3.45
N ASP A 50 -4.96 6.48 -2.64
CA ASP A 50 -6.13 7.36 -2.49
C ASP A 50 -5.74 8.77 -2.02
N LYS A 51 -4.76 8.88 -1.11
CA LYS A 51 -4.21 10.19 -0.69
C LYS A 51 -3.51 10.92 -1.82
N VAL A 52 -2.79 10.21 -2.68
CA VAL A 52 -2.11 10.81 -3.84
C VAL A 52 -3.12 11.26 -4.88
N GLU A 53 -4.10 10.41 -5.19
CA GLU A 53 -5.18 10.73 -6.14
C GLU A 53 -5.97 11.97 -5.70
N LYS A 54 -6.38 12.03 -4.42
CA LYS A 54 -7.05 13.21 -3.86
C LYS A 54 -6.20 14.48 -3.96
N LYS A 55 -4.89 14.39 -3.75
CA LYS A 55 -3.99 15.54 -3.92
C LYS A 55 -3.94 16.01 -5.37
N ILE A 56 -3.90 15.09 -6.33
CA ILE A 56 -3.93 15.43 -7.76
C ILE A 56 -5.24 16.13 -8.12
N VAL A 57 -6.39 15.62 -7.66
CA VAL A 57 -7.69 16.25 -7.90
C VAL A 57 -7.74 17.67 -7.36
N VAL A 58 -7.26 17.91 -6.13
CA VAL A 58 -7.22 19.25 -5.54
C VAL A 58 -6.28 20.19 -6.29
N LEU A 59 -5.14 19.70 -6.79
CA LEU A 59 -4.21 20.51 -7.59
C LEU A 59 -4.85 20.92 -8.93
N ASN A 60 -5.48 19.98 -9.63
CA ASN A 60 -6.18 20.27 -10.90
C ASN A 60 -7.37 21.23 -10.72
N GLN A 61 -8.09 21.14 -9.59
CA GLN A 61 -9.16 22.09 -9.27
C GLN A 61 -8.61 23.50 -9.04
N LYS A 62 -7.47 23.62 -8.36
CA LYS A 62 -6.82 24.92 -8.13
C LYS A 62 -6.27 25.55 -9.42
N GLU A 63 -5.69 24.77 -10.32
CA GLU A 63 -5.26 25.28 -11.64
C GLU A 63 -6.45 25.75 -12.47
N GLY A 64 -7.61 25.07 -12.40
CA GLY A 64 -8.82 25.49 -13.12
C GLY A 64 -9.48 26.76 -12.59
N ASP A 65 -9.36 27.06 -11.29
CA ASP A 65 -9.89 28.28 -10.68
C ASP A 65 -9.01 29.52 -10.93
N GLU A 66 -7.72 29.34 -11.29
CA GLU A 66 -6.79 30.44 -11.58
C GLU A 66 -6.90 30.97 -13.03
N ASP A 67 -7.58 30.25 -13.93
CA ASP A 67 -7.81 30.65 -15.33
C ASP A 67 -9.11 31.47 -15.55
N GLU A 68 -9.98 31.61 -14.53
CA GLU A 68 -11.25 32.35 -14.62
C GLU A 68 -11.20 33.81 -14.09
N PHE A 69 -10.03 34.39 -13.84
CA PHE A 69 -9.85 35.79 -13.42
C PHE A 69 -9.02 36.66 -14.37
#